data_AF-A0A6B3FP96-F1
#
_entry.id   AF-A0A6B3FP96-F1
#
_cell.length_a   1.000
_cell.length_b   1.000
_cell.length_c   1.000
_cell.angle_alpha   90.00
_cell.angle_beta   90.00
_cell.angle_gamma   90.00
#
_symmetry.space_group_name_H-M   'P 1'
#
loop_
_entity.id
_entity.type
_entity.pdbx_description
1 polymer ?
#
loop_
_entity_poly.entity_id
_entity_poly.type
_entity_poly.pdbx_seq_one_letter_code
_entity_poly.pdbx_strand_id
1 'polypeptide(L)' 'VGAQITGRTRLVAVTGASNLIGTRPDITAVARLAHAAGALLYVDGVHLTAHRAVDLERLGADFLVCSPYKFFGP' A
#
# COMPACT_ATOMS: atom_id res chain seq x y z
N VAL A 1 2.60 9.55 -7.70
CA VAL A 1 1.23 9.25 -8.18
C VAL A 1 0.27 10.43 -8.13
N GLY A 2 0.53 11.53 -7.40
CA GLY A 2 -0.43 12.62 -7.21
C GLY A 2 -1.05 13.20 -8.49
N ALA A 3 -0.26 13.44 -9.54
CA ALA A 3 -0.77 13.95 -10.83
C ALA A 3 -1.75 13.00 -11.55
N GLN A 4 -1.80 11.72 -11.15
CA GLN A 4 -2.68 10.70 -11.75
C GLN A 4 -3.97 10.49 -10.95
N ILE A 5 -4.07 11.05 -9.75
CA ILE A 5 -5.26 10.92 -8.88
C ILE A 5 -6.20 12.10 -9.20
N THR A 6 -7.44 11.77 -9.56
CA THR A 6 -8.46 12.75 -9.98
C THR A 6 -9.76 12.50 -9.23
N GLY A 7 -10.76 13.39 -9.37
CA GLY A 7 -12.09 13.18 -8.79
C GLY A 7 -12.86 11.97 -9.35
N ARG A 8 -12.36 11.31 -10.41
CA ARG A 8 -12.92 10.05 -10.93
C ARG A 8 -12.25 8.81 -10.33
N THR A 9 -11.13 8.97 -9.63
CA THR A 9 -10.41 7.86 -9.02
C THR A 9 -11.27 7.25 -7.91
N ARG A 10 -11.44 5.93 -7.94
CA ARG A 10 -12.19 5.18 -6.91
C ARG A 10 -11.31 4.31 -6.04
N LEU A 11 -10.19 3.85 -6.60
CA LEU A 11 -9.22 3.00 -5.92
C LEU A 11 -7.81 3.37 -6.39
N VAL A 12 -6.89 3.43 -5.45
CA VAL A 12 -5.45 3.49 -5.69
C VAL A 12 -4.85 2.19 -5.18
N ALA A 13 -4.21 1.41 -6.05
CA ALA A 13 -3.54 0.17 -5.68
C ALA A 13 -2.02 0.34 -5.81
N VAL A 14 -1.28 0.04 -4.76
CA VAL A 14 0.18 0.20 -4.71
C VAL A 14 0.85 -0.96 -3.97
N THR A 15 2.10 -1.26 -4.31
CA THR A 15 2.91 -2.19 -3.51
C THR A 15 3.49 -1.48 -2.30
N GLY A 16 3.52 -2.16 -1.15
CA GLY A 16 4.24 -1.73 0.04
C GLY A 16 5.76 -1.91 -0.09
N ALA A 17 6.21 -2.87 -0.90
CA ALA A 17 7.62 -3.07 -1.23
C ALA A 17 7.74 -3.84 -2.57
N SER A 18 8.55 -3.34 -3.49
CA SER A 18 8.82 -4.02 -4.75
C SER A 18 9.48 -5.38 -4.51
N ASN A 19 8.93 -6.41 -5.15
CA ASN A 19 9.48 -7.76 -5.15
C ASN A 19 10.81 -7.89 -5.92
N LEU A 20 11.09 -6.97 -6.84
CA LEU A 20 12.22 -7.04 -7.74
C LEU A 20 13.39 -6.18 -7.26
N ILE A 21 13.10 -4.92 -6.93
CA ILE A 21 14.14 -3.92 -6.62
C ILE A 21 14.07 -3.41 -5.17
N GLY A 22 13.17 -3.97 -4.35
CA GLY A 22 13.06 -3.63 -2.92
C GLY A 22 12.59 -2.21 -2.61
N THR A 23 12.29 -1.39 -3.62
CA THR A 23 11.81 -0.01 -3.43
C THR A 23 10.51 -0.01 -2.64
N ARG A 24 10.42 0.88 -1.64
CA ARG A 24 9.23 1.06 -0.80
C ARG A 24 8.67 2.46 -1.04
N PRO A 25 7.47 2.59 -1.63
CA PRO A 25 6.81 3.88 -1.78
C PRO A 25 6.44 4.48 -0.42
N ASP A 26 6.31 5.80 -0.36
CA ASP A 26 5.73 6.47 0.80
C ASP A 26 4.20 6.28 0.81
N ILE A 27 3.76 5.21 1.45
CA ILE A 27 2.36 4.79 1.46
C ILE A 27 1.48 5.80 2.22
N THR A 28 1.96 6.38 3.31
CA THR A 28 1.22 7.39 4.07
C THR A 28 0.96 8.64 3.21
N ALA A 29 1.94 9.07 2.39
CA ALA A 29 1.71 10.14 1.43
C ALA A 29 0.71 9.77 0.34
N VAL A 30 0.73 8.51 -0.14
CA VAL A 30 -0.25 8.00 -1.10
C VAL A 30 -1.66 7.95 -0.51
N ALA A 31 -1.80 7.50 0.74
CA ALA A 31 -3.07 7.45 1.48
C ALA A 31 -3.72 8.82 1.54
N ARG A 32 -2.97 9.84 1.98
CA ARG A 32 -3.45 11.23 2.02
C ARG A 32 -3.98 11.71 0.67
N LEU A 33 -3.27 11.39 -0.42
CA LEU A 33 -3.69 11.79 -1.77
C LEU A 33 -4.93 11.03 -2.25
N ALA A 34 -5.00 9.72 -1.99
CA ALA A 34 -6.15 8.89 -2.35
C ALA A 34 -7.42 9.33 -1.61
N HIS A 35 -7.33 9.47 -0.29
CA HIS A 35 -8.44 9.88 0.56
C HIS A 35 -8.91 11.32 0.28
N ALA A 36 -8.00 12.24 -0.03
CA ALA A 36 -8.37 13.60 -0.46
C ALA A 36 -9.20 13.61 -1.75
N ALA A 37 -9.07 12.60 -2.61
CA ALA A 37 -9.89 12.42 -3.81
C ALA A 37 -11.15 11.57 -3.56
N GLY A 38 -11.40 11.12 -2.32
CA GLY A 38 -12.49 10.21 -1.99
C GLY A 38 -12.29 8.78 -2.53
N ALA A 39 -11.06 8.40 -2.84
CA ALA A 39 -10.69 7.06 -3.30
C ALA A 39 -10.22 6.18 -2.14
N LEU A 40 -10.40 4.87 -2.27
CA LEU A 40 -9.84 3.87 -1.36
C LEU A 40 -8.36 3.58 -1.70
N LEU A 41 -7.60 3.09 -0.71
CA LEU A 41 -6.23 2.65 -0.84
C LEU A 41 -6.10 1.14 -0.60
N TYR A 42 -5.56 0.45 -1.60
CA TYR A 42 -5.17 -0.96 -1.52
C TYR A 42 -3.65 -1.09 -1.51
N VAL A 43 -3.11 -1.79 -0.52
CA VAL A 43 -1.67 -2.02 -0.38
C VAL A 43 -1.36 -3.52 -0.51
N ASP A 44 -0.56 -3.86 -1.52
CA ASP A 44 0.09 -5.16 -1.61
C ASP A 44 1.29 -5.22 -0.66
N GLY A 45 1.10 -5.87 0.47
CA GLY A 45 2.10 -6.08 1.51
C GLY A 45 2.88 -7.38 1.40
N VAL A 46 2.75 -8.17 0.32
CA VAL A 46 3.37 -9.50 0.20
C VAL A 46 4.88 -9.46 0.43
N HIS A 47 5.56 -8.46 -0.13
CA HIS A 47 7.01 -8.27 0.06
C HIS A 47 7.36 -7.28 1.19
N LEU A 48 6.40 -6.51 1.70
CA LEU A 48 6.62 -5.59 2.81
C LEU A 48 6.64 -6.32 4.15
N THR A 49 5.67 -7.20 4.37
CA THR A 49 5.41 -7.91 5.63
C THR A 49 6.54 -8.83 6.06
N ALA A 50 7.33 -9.35 5.10
CA ALA A 50 8.56 -10.09 5.37
C ALA A 50 9.69 -9.25 5.99
N HIS A 51 9.60 -7.92 5.91
CA HIS A 51 10.70 -7.03 6.28
C HIS A 51 10.30 -5.97 7.30
N ARG A 52 9.01 -5.70 7.49
CA ARG A 52 8.51 -4.71 8.45
C ARG A 52 7.20 -5.16 9.07
N ALA A 53 7.06 -4.91 10.37
CA ALA A 53 5.76 -4.90 11.02
C ALA A 53 4.91 -3.78 10.39
N VAL A 54 3.66 -4.10 10.10
CA VAL A 54 2.71 -3.17 9.49
C VAL A 54 1.73 -2.68 10.55
N ASP A 55 1.60 -1.36 10.64
CA ASP A 55 0.59 -0.67 11.43
C ASP A 55 -0.40 -0.06 10.43
N LEU A 56 -1.62 -0.60 10.38
CA LEU A 56 -2.62 -0.21 9.38
C LEU A 56 -3.11 1.22 9.57
N GLU A 57 -3.31 1.64 10.82
CA GLU A 57 -3.80 2.99 11.14
C GLU A 57 -2.77 4.02 10.71
N ARG A 58 -1.49 3.78 11.03
CA ARG A 58 -0.40 4.66 10.62
C ARG A 58 -0.16 4.65 9.11
N LEU A 59 -0.36 3.50 8.46
CA LEU A 59 -0.19 3.35 7.01
C LEU A 59 -1.30 4.08 6.23
N GLY A 60 -2.52 4.13 6.78
CA GLY A 60 -3.69 4.71 6.15
C GLY A 60 -4.25 3.85 5.00
N ALA A 61 -4.01 2.54 5.03
CA ALA A 61 -4.53 1.62 4.03
C ALA A 61 -5.96 1.18 4.38
N ASP A 62 -6.87 1.22 3.41
CA ASP A 62 -8.21 0.65 3.55
C ASP A 62 -8.18 -0.88 3.41
N PHE A 63 -7.23 -1.39 2.61
CA PHE A 63 -6.96 -2.81 2.45
C PHE A 63 -5.46 -3.07 2.48
N LEU A 64 -5.05 -4.11 3.21
CA LEU A 64 -3.72 -4.69 3.14
C LEU A 64 -3.86 -6.19 2.83
N VAL A 65 -3.12 -6.64 1.82
CA VAL A 65 -2.97 -8.08 1.54
C VAL A 65 -1.55 -8.53 1.78
N CYS A 66 -1.38 -9.80 2.13
CA CYS A 66 -0.07 -10.41 2.25
C CYS A 66 -0.16 -11.92 1.99
N SER A 67 0.98 -12.56 1.76
CA SER A 67 1.08 -14.02 1.61
C SER A 67 2.00 -14.58 2.69
N PRO A 68 1.46 -15.37 3.64
CA PRO A 68 2.23 -15.88 4.78
C PRO A 68 3.51 -16.65 4.42
N TYR A 69 3.53 -17.41 3.31
CA TYR A 69 4.75 -18.09 2.84
C TYR A 69 5.96 -17.16 2.58
N LYS A 70 5.76 -15.83 2.48
CA LYS A 70 6.85 -14.85 2.38
C LYS A 70 7.45 -14.46 3.72
N PHE A 71 6.80 -14.78 4.83
CA PHE A 71 7.25 -14.50 6.20
C PHE A 71 7.09 -15.72 7.11
N PHE A 72 7.43 -16.89 6.59
CA PHE A 72 7.53 -18.17 7.32
C PHE A 72 6.19 -18.79 7.75
N GLY A 73 5.08 -18.32 7.20
CA GLY A 73 3.80 -19.03 7.25
C GLY A 73 3.69 -20.13 6.19
N PRO A 74 2.59 -20.92 6.21
CA PRO A 74 2.29 -21.88 5.15
C PRO A 74 1.98 -21.21 3.81
#